data_AF-Q2W2V5-F1
#
_entry.id   AF-Q2W2V5-F1
#
_cell.length_a   1.000
_cell.length_b   1.000
_cell.length_c   1.000
_cell.angle_alpha   90.00
_cell.angle_beta   90.00
_cell.angle_gamma   90.00
#
_symmetry.space_group_name_H-M   'P 1'
#
loop_
_entity.id
_entity.type
_entity.pdbx_description
1 polymer ?
#
loop_
_entity_poly.entity_id
_entity_poly.type
_entity_poly.pdbx_seq_one_letter_code
_entity_poly.pdbx_strand_id
1 'polypeptide(L)' 'MVVLSRPLAAPAPYRALAPGKTYSFGISVHVGHSAKRFHHTSYEYTLALGSGAADFMAVKQ' A
#
# COMPACT_ATOMS: atom_id res chain seq x y z
N MET A 1 -4.25 16.66 -0.55
CA MET A 1 -4.51 15.29 -1.08
C MET A 1 -3.22 14.81 -1.73
N VAL A 2 -2.75 13.61 -1.39
CA VAL A 2 -1.55 13.01 -1.99
C VAL A 2 -1.97 11.75 -2.72
N VAL A 3 -1.45 11.58 -3.94
CA VAL A 3 -1.61 10.35 -4.73
C VAL A 3 -0.24 9.71 -4.86
N LEU A 4 -0.13 8.43 -4.47
CA LEU A 4 1.06 7.62 -4.67
C LEU A 4 0.81 6.70 -5.86
N SER A 5 1.70 6.72 -6.86
CA SER A 5 1.56 5.92 -8.07
C SER A 5 2.85 5.18 -8.41
N ARG A 6 2.73 3.95 -8.90
CA ARG A 6 3.85 3.18 -9.46
C ARG A 6 3.35 2.19 -10.52
N PRO A 7 4.22 1.70 -11.43
CA PRO A 7 3.89 0.58 -12.30
C PRO A 7 3.64 -0.71 -11.50
N LEU A 8 2.65 -1.51 -11.94
CA LEU A 8 2.38 -2.83 -11.39
C LEU A 8 3.59 -3.77 -11.57
N ALA A 9 4.13 -3.84 -12.78
CA ALA A 9 5.37 -4.54 -13.11
C ALA A 9 6.59 -3.62 -12.95
N ALA A 10 6.95 -3.28 -11.71
CA ALA A 10 8.19 -2.53 -11.47
C ALA A 10 9.40 -3.48 -11.42
N PRO A 11 10.58 -3.03 -11.88
CA PRO A 11 11.81 -3.82 -11.84
C PRO A 11 12.34 -3.97 -10.42
N ALA A 12 13.34 -4.85 -10.25
CA ALA A 12 14.04 -5.00 -8.97
C ALA A 12 14.58 -3.65 -8.46
N PRO A 13 14.53 -3.39 -7.14
CA PRO A 13 14.24 -4.33 -6.05
C PRO A 13 12.74 -4.46 -5.68
N TYR A 14 11.83 -3.87 -6.47
CA TYR A 14 10.41 -3.83 -6.12
C TYR A 14 9.69 -5.14 -6.42
N ARG A 15 8.69 -5.47 -5.60
CA ARG A 15 7.77 -6.57 -5.92
C ARG A 15 6.80 -6.12 -7.01
N ALA A 16 6.59 -6.99 -7.99
CA ALA A 16 5.51 -6.83 -8.96
C ALA A 16 4.15 -7.08 -8.29
N LEU A 17 3.18 -6.20 -8.58
CA LEU A 17 1.80 -6.33 -8.14
C LEU A 17 0.98 -6.96 -9.27
N ALA A 18 0.31 -8.08 -9.02
CA ALA A 18 -0.39 -8.87 -10.03
C ALA A 18 -1.73 -9.40 -9.50
N PRO A 19 -2.75 -9.58 -10.37
CA PRO A 19 -3.99 -10.26 -10.02
C PRO A 19 -3.75 -11.67 -9.47
N GLY A 20 -4.68 -12.14 -8.62
CA GLY A 20 -4.60 -13.46 -8.00
C GLY A 20 -3.56 -13.59 -6.88
N LYS A 21 -2.96 -12.49 -6.45
CA LYS A 21 -2.03 -12.43 -5.31
C LYS A 21 -2.55 -11.48 -4.24
N THR A 22 -2.26 -11.83 -2.98
CA THR A 22 -2.50 -10.98 -1.81
C THR A 22 -1.18 -10.44 -1.28
N TYR A 23 -1.16 -9.16 -0.93
CA TYR A 23 0.03 -8.43 -0.47
C TYR A 23 -0.22 -7.82 0.90
N SER A 24 0.68 -8.05 1.85
CA SER A 24 0.65 -7.34 3.13
C SER A 24 1.25 -5.94 2.98
N PHE A 25 0.62 -4.93 3.57
CA PHE A 25 1.12 -3.56 3.61
C PHE A 25 0.72 -2.83 4.90
N GLY A 26 1.40 -1.71 5.16
CA GLY A 26 1.08 -0.78 6.23
C GLY A 26 1.26 0.66 5.76
N ILE A 27 0.65 1.61 6.48
CA ILE A 27 0.75 3.04 6.18
C ILE A 27 1.29 3.75 7.40
N SER A 28 2.33 4.57 7.21
CA SER A 28 2.84 5.49 8.22
C SER A 28 2.68 6.92 7.76
N VAL A 29 2.07 7.77 8.59
CA VAL A 29 1.89 9.20 8.32
C VAL A 29 2.66 10.03 9.36
N HIS A 30 3.38 11.04 8.88
CA HIS A 30 4.01 12.05 9.73
C HIS A 30 2.98 13.13 10.10
N VAL A 31 2.97 13.56 11.36
CA VAL A 31 2.17 14.72 11.79
C VAL A 31 2.97 15.99 11.54
N GLY A 32 2.40 16.95 10.79
CA GLY A 32 3.11 18.12 10.28
C GLY A 32 3.63 19.14 11.30
N HIS A 33 3.39 18.93 12.60
CA HIS A 33 3.80 19.86 13.65
C HIS A 33 4.17 19.17 14.98
N SER A 34 4.97 18.11 14.94
CA SER A 34 5.64 17.65 16.17
C SER A 34 7.13 17.96 16.08
N ALA A 35 7.71 18.50 17.16
CA ALA A 35 9.14 18.78 17.29
C ALA A 35 10.04 17.52 17.22
N LYS A 36 9.44 16.35 16.91
CA LYS A 36 10.05 15.04 16.70
C LYS A 36 9.29 14.32 15.58
N ARG A 37 9.93 13.35 14.92
CA ARG A 37 9.35 12.55 13.83
C ARG A 37 8.50 11.40 14.40
N PHE A 38 7.30 11.72 14.88
CA PHE A 38 6.33 10.70 15.26
C PHE A 38 5.60 10.20 14.02
N HIS A 39 5.38 8.88 13.95
CA HIS A 39 4.58 8.23 12.92
C HIS A 39 3.31 7.67 13.55
N HIS A 40 2.16 7.94 12.94
CA HIS A 40 0.99 7.09 13.14
C HIS A 40 1.08 5.97 12.12
N THR A 41 1.24 4.73 12.61
CA THR A 41 1.50 3.56 11.77
C THR A 41 0.40 2.53 11.93
N SER A 42 -0.05 2.00 10.79
CA SER A 42 -0.85 0.78 10.71
C SER A 42 0.00 -0.38 10.20
N TYR A 43 -0.39 -1.59 10.57
CA TYR A 43 0.29 -2.84 10.18
C TYR A 43 -0.72 -3.87 9.67
N GLU A 44 -0.20 -4.89 8.97
CA GLU A 44 -0.92 -6.13 8.62
C GLU A 44 -2.19 -5.98 7.75
N TYR A 45 -2.33 -4.89 6.99
CA TYR A 45 -3.41 -4.83 5.99
C TYR A 45 -3.07 -5.71 4.79
N THR A 46 -4.11 -6.23 4.15
CA THR A 46 -4.02 -7.05 2.95
C THR A 46 -4.58 -6.32 1.72
N LEU A 47 -3.86 -6.39 0.61
CA LEU A 47 -4.23 -5.82 -0.70
C LEU A 47 -4.33 -6.93 -1.75
N ALA A 48 -5.43 -6.94 -2.51
CA ALA A 48 -5.59 -7.78 -3.70
C ALA A 48 -5.98 -6.92 -4.93
N LEU A 49 -5.56 -7.37 -6.12
CA LEU A 49 -5.98 -6.77 -7.39
C LEU A 49 -7.10 -7.61 -8.01
N GLY A 50 -8.22 -6.96 -8.36
CA GLY A 50 -9.42 -7.60 -8.87
C GLY A 50 -10.29 -8.16 -7.76
N SER A 51 -10.40 -9.48 -7.69
CA SER A 51 -11.29 -10.22 -6.78
C SER A 51 -10.51 -11.01 -5.73
N GLY A 52 -11.09 -11.21 -4.53
CA GLY A 52 -10.52 -12.06 -3.49
C GLY A 52 -11.06 -11.73 -2.11
N ALA A 53 -10.39 -12.26 -1.08
CA ALA A 53 -10.62 -11.89 0.32
C ALA A 53 -9.39 -11.12 0.84
N ALA A 54 -9.50 -9.80 0.89
CA ALA A 54 -8.48 -8.89 1.41
C ALA A 54 -9.15 -7.64 1.98
N ASP A 55 -8.44 -6.91 2.86
CA ASP A 55 -8.94 -5.67 3.45
C ASP A 55 -9.17 -4.59 2.38
N PHE A 56 -8.29 -4.55 1.38
CA PHE A 56 -8.35 -3.65 0.23
C PHE A 56 -8.36 -4.43 -1.07
N MET A 57 -9.35 -4.13 -1.93
CA MET A 57 -9.47 -4.72 -3.27
C MET A 57 -9.48 -3.62 -4.32
N ALA A 58 -8.45 -3.59 -5.17
CA ALA A 58 -8.38 -2.66 -6.30
C ALA A 58 -8.98 -3.32 -7.54
N VAL A 59 -10.23 -2.95 -7.87
CA VAL A 59 -11.00 -3.54 -8.98
C VAL A 59 -10.84 -2.76 -10.29
N LYS A 60 -10.64 -1.44 -10.19
CA LYS A 60 -10.43 -0.51 -11.30
C LYS A 60 -9.65 0.70 -10.80
N GLN A 61 -8.79 1.27 -11.65
CA GLN A 61 -8.09 2.52 -11.39
C GLN A 61 -8.93 3.72 -11.85
#